data_AF-A0AAU7XB65-F1
#
_entry.id   AF-A0AAU7XB65-F1
#
_cell.length_a   1.000
_cell.length_b   1.000
_cell.length_c   1.000
_cell.angle_alpha   90.00
_cell.angle_beta   90.00
_cell.angle_gamma   90.00
#
_symmetry.space_group_name_H-M   'P 1'
#
loop_
_entity.id
_entity.type
_entity.pdbx_description
1 polymer ?
#
loop_
_entity_poly.entity_id
_entity_poly.type
_entity_poly.pdbx_seq_one_letter_code
_entity_poly.pdbx_strand_id
1 'polypeptide(L)'
;MPGQSGNPSGRPKGAKNKLTDLFLSAIVDDFAEHGAEALARVRTQDPASYLKIVGSLVPRELVLQREESPAIDYAELSHDELVDLLEAVRKRKFVENALKTI
;
A
#
# COMPACT_ATOMS: atom_id res chain seq x y z
N MET A 1 30.29 19.42 40.07
CA MET A 1 31.11 18.83 39.00
C MET A 1 30.18 18.32 37.90
N PRO A 2 30.35 18.72 36.64
CA PRO A 2 29.55 18.16 35.54
C PRO A 2 29.90 16.69 35.35
N GLY A 3 28.89 15.81 35.29
CA GLY A 3 29.07 14.37 35.11
C GLY A 3 29.57 14.04 33.70
N GLN A 4 30.64 13.26 33.61
CA GLN A 4 31.19 12.79 32.34
C GLN A 4 30.42 11.54 31.89
N SER A 5 29.81 11.59 30.72
CA SER A 5 29.17 10.42 30.10
C SER A 5 30.21 9.36 29.76
N GLY A 6 30.00 8.10 30.19
CA GLY A 6 30.92 6.98 30.00
C GLY A 6 31.07 6.47 28.56
N ASN A 7 30.48 7.14 27.58
CA ASN A 7 30.70 6.86 26.15
C ASN A 7 30.82 8.17 25.34
N PRO A 8 32.05 8.71 25.17
CA PRO A 8 32.29 9.95 24.44
C PRO A 8 31.97 9.86 22.93
N SER A 9 31.88 8.65 22.36
CA SER A 9 31.64 8.44 20.92
C SER A 9 30.19 8.13 20.56
N GLY A 10 29.28 8.06 21.54
CA GLY A 10 27.90 7.65 21.30
C GLY A 10 27.78 6.25 20.68
N ARG A 11 26.57 5.84 20.29
CA ARG A 11 26.35 4.61 19.52
C ARG A 11 26.70 4.89 18.05
N PRO A 12 27.51 4.05 17.37
CA PRO A 12 27.89 4.27 15.98
C PRO A 12 26.64 4.39 15.09
N LYS A 13 26.57 5.50 14.35
CA LYS A 13 25.50 5.82 13.40
C LYS A 13 25.50 4.73 12.32
N GLY A 14 24.38 4.01 12.16
CA GLY A 14 24.23 2.95 11.15
C GLY A 14 24.20 1.50 11.67
N ALA A 15 24.54 1.23 12.93
CA ALA A 15 24.46 -0.14 13.47
C ALA A 15 23.02 -0.71 13.51
N LYS A 16 22.02 0.18 13.69
CA LYS A 16 20.59 -0.21 13.60
C LYS A 16 20.17 -0.52 12.15
N ASN A 17 20.71 0.23 11.19
CA ASN A 17 20.38 0.05 9.78
C ASN A 17 20.95 -1.29 9.28
N LYS A 18 22.21 -1.60 9.61
CA LYS A 18 22.85 -2.86 9.21
C LYS A 18 22.12 -4.11 9.73
N LEU A 19 21.63 -4.10 10.98
CA LEU A 19 20.86 -5.21 11.52
C LEU A 19 19.52 -5.36 10.79
N THR A 20 18.87 -4.25 10.48
CA THR A 20 17.60 -4.24 9.75
C THR A 20 17.78 -4.79 8.34
N ASP A 21 18.82 -4.34 7.63
CA ASP A 21 19.11 -4.78 6.27
C ASP A 21 19.43 -6.28 6.21
N LEU A 22 20.25 -6.77 7.14
CA LEU A 22 20.55 -8.21 7.25
C LEU A 22 19.30 -9.04 7.56
N PHE A 23 18.45 -8.54 8.45
CA PHE A 23 17.20 -9.21 8.82
C PHE A 23 16.23 -9.27 7.64
N LEU A 24 16.05 -8.17 6.91
CA LEU A 24 15.20 -8.13 5.72
C LEU A 24 15.72 -9.06 4.62
N SER A 25 17.04 -9.09 4.39
CA SER A 25 17.66 -10.02 3.43
C SER A 25 17.38 -11.47 3.80
N ALA A 26 17.57 -11.83 5.06
CA ALA A 26 17.31 -13.20 5.53
C ALA A 26 15.82 -13.59 5.37
N ILE A 27 14.89 -12.67 5.61
CA ILE A 27 13.46 -12.91 5.37
C ILE A 27 13.17 -13.13 3.89
N VAL A 28 13.78 -12.33 3.00
CA VAL A 28 13.57 -12.48 1.55
C VAL A 28 14.08 -13.84 1.08
N ASP A 29 15.27 -14.25 1.52
CA ASP A 29 15.86 -15.52 1.15
C ASP A 29 15.02 -16.71 1.67
N ASP A 30 14.60 -16.67 2.95
CA ASP A 30 13.71 -17.68 3.54
C ASP A 30 12.36 -17.75 2.82
N PHE A 31 11.76 -16.61 2.51
CA PHE A 31 10.48 -16.56 1.83
C PHE A 31 10.58 -17.03 0.36
N ALA A 32 11.71 -16.81 -0.30
CA ALA A 32 11.95 -17.33 -1.65
C ALA A 32 11.97 -18.87 -1.67
N GLU A 33 12.52 -19.50 -0.64
CA GLU A 33 12.61 -20.97 -0.54
C GLU A 33 11.32 -21.60 0.03
N HIS A 34 10.72 -21.01 1.06
CA HIS A 34 9.66 -21.63 1.85
C HIS A 34 8.31 -20.90 1.79
N GLY A 35 8.25 -19.70 1.23
CA GLY A 35 7.08 -18.82 1.27
C GLY A 35 5.84 -19.40 0.59
N ALA A 36 6.02 -20.12 -0.53
CA ALA A 36 4.90 -20.75 -1.24
C ALA A 36 4.20 -21.82 -0.40
N GLU A 37 4.98 -22.66 0.29
CA GLU A 37 4.43 -23.69 1.17
C GLU A 37 3.80 -23.07 2.43
N ALA A 38 4.44 -22.03 2.99
CA ALA A 38 3.87 -21.28 4.11
C ALA A 38 2.50 -20.67 3.75
N LEU A 39 2.37 -20.03 2.59
CA LEU A 39 1.09 -19.50 2.10
C LEU A 39 0.06 -20.61 1.86
N ALA A 40 0.48 -21.77 1.33
CA ALA A 40 -0.41 -22.90 1.14
C ALA A 40 -0.97 -23.43 2.46
N ARG A 41 -0.15 -23.49 3.52
CA ARG A 41 -0.59 -23.86 4.88
C ARG A 41 -1.51 -22.81 5.48
N VAL A 42 -1.21 -21.51 5.34
CA VAL A 42 -2.09 -20.45 5.84
C VAL A 42 -3.44 -20.51 5.14
N ARG A 43 -3.48 -20.71 3.82
CA ARG A 43 -4.73 -20.86 3.06
C ARG A 43 -5.63 -21.98 3.58
N THR A 44 -5.06 -23.09 4.06
CA THR A 44 -5.84 -24.24 4.56
C THR A 44 -6.16 -24.14 6.05
N GLN A 45 -5.25 -23.61 6.86
CA GLN A 45 -5.39 -23.57 8.33
C GLN A 45 -6.04 -22.28 8.84
N ASP A 46 -5.78 -21.14 8.19
CA ASP A 46 -6.33 -19.82 8.52
C ASP A 46 -6.68 -19.03 7.25
N PRO A 47 -7.79 -19.39 6.57
CA PRO A 47 -8.20 -18.75 5.33
C PRO A 47 -8.53 -17.25 5.51
N ALA A 48 -8.94 -16.82 6.72
CA ALA A 48 -9.24 -15.43 6.98
C ALA A 48 -7.98 -14.56 6.91
N SER A 49 -6.88 -15.00 7.52
CA SER A 49 -5.60 -14.31 7.42
C SER A 49 -5.02 -14.36 6.01
N TYR A 50 -5.20 -15.47 5.29
CA TYR A 50 -4.81 -15.57 3.89
C TYR A 50 -5.48 -14.47 3.03
N LEU A 51 -6.80 -14.30 3.15
CA LEU A 51 -7.53 -13.28 2.41
C LEU A 51 -7.12 -11.85 2.80
N LYS A 52 -6.78 -11.61 4.08
CA LYS A 52 -6.24 -10.31 4.51
C LYS A 52 -4.88 -10.01 3.88
N ILE A 53 -3.98 -11.00 3.79
CA ILE A 53 -2.68 -10.86 3.11
C ILE A 53 -2.93 -10.51 1.64
N VAL A 54 -3.79 -11.24 0.94
CA VAL A 54 -4.14 -10.95 -0.46
C VAL A 54 -4.70 -9.53 -0.59
N GLY A 55 -5.63 -9.13 0.29
CA GLY A 55 -6.20 -7.79 0.30
C GLY A 55 -5.18 -6.67 0.56
N SER A 56 -4.13 -6.94 1.35
CA SER A 56 -3.06 -5.98 1.64
C SER A 56 -2.11 -5.74 0.46
N LEU A 57 -2.02 -6.68 -0.47
CA LEU A 57 -1.24 -6.56 -1.71
C LEU A 57 -1.96 -5.74 -2.77
N VAL A 58 -3.28 -5.56 -2.64
CA VAL A 58 -4.06 -4.69 -3.52
C VAL A 58 -3.80 -3.24 -3.10
N PRO A 59 -3.28 -2.38 -4.00
CA PRO A 59 -3.08 -0.97 -3.70
C PRO A 59 -4.38 -0.32 -3.21
N ARG A 60 -4.35 0.31 -2.03
CA ARG A 60 -5.52 0.96 -1.43
C ARG A 60 -6.10 2.06 -2.31
N GLU A 61 -5.29 2.67 -3.17
CA GLU A 61 -5.74 3.65 -4.18
C GLU A 61 -6.79 3.08 -5.15
N LEU A 62 -6.74 1.78 -5.47
CA LEU A 62 -7.76 1.12 -6.30
C LEU A 62 -9.08 0.92 -5.56
N VAL A 63 -9.04 0.86 -4.22
CA VAL A 63 -10.22 0.72 -3.35
C VAL A 63 -10.86 2.09 -3.14
N LEU A 64 -10.07 3.13 -2.90
CA LEU A 64 -10.54 4.51 -2.69
C LEU A 64 -11.18 5.13 -3.95
N GLN A 65 -10.68 4.81 -5.16
CA GLN A 65 -11.32 5.25 -6.40
C GLN A 65 -12.78 4.75 -6.56
N ARG A 66 -13.13 3.61 -5.95
CA ARG A 66 -14.53 3.16 -5.89
C ARG A 66 -15.36 3.90 -4.86
N GLU A 67 -14.78 4.27 -3.73
CA GLU A 67 -15.48 4.98 -2.65
C GLU A 67 -15.70 6.47 -2.97
N GLU A 68 -14.84 7.07 -3.81
CA GLU A 68 -14.99 8.45 -4.31
C GLU A 68 -15.86 8.57 -5.57
N SER A 69 -16.21 7.43 -6.19
CA SER A 69 -17.19 7.42 -7.25
C SER A 69 -18.58 7.60 -6.60
N PRO A 70 -19.40 8.58 -7.04
CA PRO A 70 -20.74 8.70 -6.49
C PRO A 70 -21.46 7.37 -6.69
N ALA A 71 -22.29 6.97 -5.73
CA ALA A 71 -23.20 5.84 -5.91
C ALA A 71 -24.27 6.24 -6.93
N ILE A 72 -23.90 6.19 -8.21
CA ILE A 72 -24.76 6.54 -9.33
C ILE A 72 -25.52 5.29 -9.71
N ASP A 73 -26.84 5.34 -9.54
CA ASP A 73 -27.70 4.37 -10.20
C ASP A 73 -27.80 4.73 -11.67
N TYR A 74 -26.96 4.07 -12.48
CA TYR A 74 -26.92 4.28 -13.92
C TYR A 74 -28.23 3.92 -14.62
N ALA A 75 -29.14 3.17 -13.99
CA ALA A 75 -30.44 2.82 -14.54
C ALA A 75 -31.48 3.95 -14.42
N GLU A 76 -31.32 4.85 -13.45
CA GLU A 76 -32.26 5.96 -13.20
C GLU A 76 -31.77 7.30 -13.76
N LEU A 77 -30.57 7.35 -14.36
CA LEU A 77 -30.01 8.57 -14.91
C LEU A 77 -30.71 9.00 -16.20
N SER A 78 -31.12 10.27 -16.26
CA SER A 78 -31.57 10.89 -17.51
C SER A 78 -30.39 11.13 -18.47
N HIS A 79 -30.71 11.38 -19.74
CA HIS A 79 -29.69 11.65 -20.76
C HIS A 79 -28.89 12.93 -20.46
N ASP A 80 -29.54 13.97 -19.95
CA ASP A 80 -28.88 15.24 -19.62
C ASP A 80 -27.92 15.06 -18.44
N GLU A 81 -28.34 14.30 -17.41
CA GLU A 81 -27.48 13.97 -16.26
C GLU A 81 -26.28 13.08 -16.65
N LEU A 82 -26.44 12.20 -17.64
CA LEU A 82 -25.32 11.42 -18.20
C LEU A 82 -24.29 12.31 -18.89
N VAL A 83 -24.74 13.33 -19.62
CA VAL A 83 -23.86 14.30 -20.28
C VAL A 83 -23.07 15.09 -19.24
N ASP A 84 -23.74 15.62 -18.22
CA ASP A 84 -23.11 16.38 -17.14
C ASP A 84 -22.06 15.54 -16.38
N LEU A 85 -22.38 14.26 -16.11
CA LEU A 85 -21.46 13.33 -15.48
C LEU A 85 -20.20 13.08 -16.34
N LEU A 86 -20.38 12.86 -17.64
CA LEU A 86 -19.28 12.64 -18.57
C LEU A 86 -18.35 13.86 -18.65
N GLU A 87 -18.90 15.06 -18.65
CA GLU A 87 -18.12 16.30 -18.63
C GLU A 87 -17.31 16.45 -17.33
N ALA A 88 -17.94 16.17 -16.19
CA ALA A 88 -17.28 16.21 -14.88
C ALA A 88 -16.11 15.21 -14.80
N VAL A 89 -16.28 13.99 -15.31
CA VAL A 89 -15.22 12.97 -15.36
C VAL A 89 -14.08 13.37 -16.30
N ARG A 90 -14.39 13.93 -17.47
CA ARG A 90 -13.39 14.43 -18.43
C ARG A 90 -12.55 15.56 -17.82
N LYS A 91 -13.19 16.52 -17.16
CA LYS A 91 -12.51 17.65 -16.50
C LYS A 91 -11.57 17.17 -15.39
N ARG A 92 -12.01 16.19 -14.57
CA ARG A 92 -11.20 15.60 -13.50
C ARG A 92 -9.95 14.92 -14.05
N LYS A 93 -10.10 14.06 -15.06
CA LYS A 93 -8.96 13.40 -15.74
C LYS A 93 -8.00 14.40 -16.39
N PHE A 94 -8.52 15.48 -16.95
CA PHE A 94 -7.69 16.53 -17.53
C PHE A 94 -6.81 17.21 -16.47
N VAL A 95 -7.38 17.58 -15.33
CA VAL A 95 -6.64 18.19 -14.21
C VAL A 95 -5.60 17.23 -13.63
N GLU A 96 -5.96 15.96 -13.41
CA GLU A 96 -5.02 14.95 -12.93
C GLU A 96 -3.83 14.76 -13.88
N ASN A 97 -4.07 14.69 -15.19
CA ASN A 97 -3.02 14.53 -16.19
C ASN A 97 -2.12 15.77 -16.26
N ALA A 98 -2.69 16.97 -16.15
CA ALA A 98 -1.92 18.21 -16.11
C ALA A 98 -1.00 18.28 -14.88
N LEU A 99 -1.50 17.87 -13.71
CA LEU A 99 -0.72 17.84 -12.46
C LEU A 99 0.41 16.80 -12.49
N LYS A 100 0.22 15.67 -13.17
CA LYS A 100 1.26 14.62 -13.32
C LYS A 100 2.41 15.00 -14.27
N THR A 101 2.25 16.09 -15.04
CA THR A 101 3.20 16.52 -16.07
C THR A 101 4.11 17.66 -15.60
N ILE A 102 3.87 18.21 -14.40
CA ILE A 102 4.68 19.26 -13.74
C ILE A 102 5.56 18.59 -12.67
#